data_AF-A0A1T4Y3B0-F1
#
_entry.id   AF-A0A1T4Y3B0-F1
#
_cell.length_a   1.000
_cell.length_b   1.000
_cell.length_c   1.000
_cell.angle_alpha   90.00
_cell.angle_beta   90.00
_cell.angle_gamma   90.00
#
_symmetry.space_group_name_H-M   'P 1'
#
loop_
_entity.id
_entity.type
_entity.pdbx_description
1 polymer ?
#
loop_
_entity_poly.entity_id
_entity_poly.type
_entity_poly.pdbx_seq_one_letter_code
_entity_poly.pdbx_strand_id
1 'polypeptide(L)' 'MIETLKWTDTIEIAIELLAAHPAVDPRYIRFTDLHAWVVSLSQFADQPERSNEKILEAIQMAWIEEADLA' A
#
# COMPACT_ATOMS: atom_id res chain seq x y z
N MET A 1 17.96 -7.31 9.66
CA MET A 1 17.59 -7.63 8.26
C MET A 1 16.50 -6.63 7.91
N ILE A 2 16.65 -5.83 6.86
CA ILE A 2 15.58 -4.92 6.44
C ILE A 2 14.68 -5.74 5.52
N GLU A 3 13.43 -5.97 5.93
CA GLU A 3 12.46 -6.63 5.08
C GLU A 3 12.08 -5.66 3.95
N THR A 4 12.36 -6.09 2.73
CA THR A 4 12.14 -5.28 1.53
C THR A 4 10.75 -5.58 0.97
N LEU A 5 9.89 -4.57 0.89
CA LEU A 5 8.55 -4.71 0.35
C LEU A 5 8.57 -4.72 -1.18
N LYS A 6 7.77 -5.62 -1.75
CA LYS A 6 7.47 -5.66 -3.17
C LYS A 6 5.98 -5.45 -3.38
N TRP A 7 5.61 -5.12 -4.62
CA TRP A 7 4.21 -4.96 -5.00
C TRP A 7 3.32 -6.18 -4.69
N THR A 8 3.90 -7.38 -4.58
CA THR A 8 3.19 -8.61 -4.20
C THR A 8 2.87 -8.70 -2.71
N ASP A 9 3.56 -7.93 -1.87
CA ASP A 9 3.41 -7.94 -0.41
C ASP A 9 2.28 -6.99 -0.01
N THR A 10 1.08 -7.24 -0.54
CA THR A 10 -0.04 -6.30 -0.49
C THR A 10 -0.51 -5.98 0.94
N ILE A 11 -0.47 -6.98 1.82
CA ILE A 11 -0.84 -6.84 3.24
C ILE A 11 0.21 -6.02 3.99
N GLU A 12 1.50 -6.34 3.84
CA GLU A 12 2.57 -5.60 4.51
C GLU A 12 2.59 -4.12 4.07
N ILE A 13 2.42 -3.87 2.76
CA ILE A 13 2.28 -2.52 2.24
C ILE A 13 1.06 -1.81 2.87
N ALA A 14 -0.08 -2.48 2.99
CA ALA A 14 -1.28 -1.91 3.59
C ALA A 14 -1.08 -1.53 5.07
N ILE A 15 -0.41 -2.38 5.85
CA ILE A 15 -0.08 -2.11 7.26
C ILE A 15 0.81 -0.87 7.37
N GLU A 16 1.85 -0.77 6.55
CA GLU A 16 2.74 0.39 6.53
C GLU A 16 2.01 1.67 6.12
N LEU A 17 1.11 1.58 5.14
CA LEU A 17 0.27 2.70 4.72
C LEU A 17 -0.71 3.13 5.81
N LEU A 18 -1.32 2.18 6.53
CA LEU A 18 -2.20 2.47 7.65
C LEU A 18 -1.44 3.16 8.80
N ALA A 19 -0.23 2.68 9.12
CA ALA A 19 0.62 3.30 10.13
C ALA A 19 1.09 4.71 9.74
N ALA A 20 1.42 4.93 8.45
CA ALA A 20 1.83 6.22 7.94
C ALA A 20 0.65 7.22 7.77
N HIS A 21 -0.53 6.70 7.45
CA HIS A 21 -1.72 7.48 7.09
C HIS A 21 -3.00 6.99 7.82
N PRO A 22 -3.04 7.00 9.17
CA PRO A 22 -4.15 6.42 9.95
C PRO A 22 -5.47 7.19 9.82
N ALA A 23 -5.42 8.45 9.36
CA ALA A 23 -6.60 9.29 9.18
C ALA A 23 -7.18 9.24 7.75
N VAL A 24 -6.54 8.50 6.83
CA VAL A 24 -6.99 8.39 5.45
C VAL A 24 -7.94 7.20 5.32
N ASP A 25 -9.09 7.41 4.69
CA ASP A 25 -10.00 6.31 4.34
C ASP A 25 -9.58 5.68 2.99
N PRO A 26 -9.06 4.44 3.00
CA PRO A 26 -8.57 3.79 1.79
C PRO A 26 -9.62 3.56 0.71
N ARG A 27 -10.91 3.55 1.06
CA ARG A 27 -12.03 3.37 0.11
C ARG A 27 -12.14 4.49 -0.92
N TYR A 28 -11.62 5.68 -0.60
CA TYR A 28 -11.74 6.88 -1.45
C TYR A 28 -10.41 7.33 -2.05
N ILE A 29 -9.32 6.58 -1.85
CA ILE A 29 -8.01 6.90 -2.42
C ILE A 29 -8.02 6.60 -3.92
N ARG A 30 -7.41 7.49 -4.71
CA ARG A 30 -7.15 7.25 -6.14
C ARG A 30 -5.90 6.38 -6.30
N PHE A 31 -5.89 5.46 -7.25
CA PHE A 31 -4.73 4.60 -7.51
C PHE A 31 -3.43 5.36 -7.79
N THR A 32 -3.48 6.57 -8.34
CA THR A 32 -2.28 7.41 -8.51
C THR A 32 -1.70 7.88 -7.19
N ASP A 33 -2.55 8.22 -6.22
CA ASP A 33 -2.11 8.64 -4.89
C ASP A 33 -1.61 7.43 -4.10
N LEU A 34 -2.33 6.30 -4.18
CA LEU A 34 -1.90 5.03 -3.58
C LEU A 34 -0.54 4.59 -4.10
N HIS A 35 -0.34 4.61 -5.42
CA HIS A 35 0.94 4.29 -6.05
C HIS A 35 2.08 5.17 -5.52
N ALA A 36 1.87 6.48 -5.47
CA ALA A 36 2.87 7.42 -4.97
C ALA A 36 3.24 7.14 -3.52
N TRP A 37 2.27 6.80 -2.67
CA TRP A 37 2.53 6.47 -1.26
C TRP A 37 3.30 5.16 -1.10
N VAL A 38 2.94 4.11 -1.85
CA VAL A 38 3.66 2.84 -1.83
C VAL A 38 5.13 3.02 -2.24
N VAL A 39 5.37 3.76 -3.34
CA VAL A 39 6.73 4.05 -3.82
C VAL A 39 7.51 4.94 -2.86
N SER A 40 6.83 5.73 -2.03
CA SER A 40 7.45 6.58 -1.01
C SER A 40 7.76 5.85 0.30
N LEU A 41 7.36 4.58 0.47
CA LEU A 41 7.68 3.81 1.66
C LEU A 41 9.19 3.53 1.71
N SER A 42 9.81 3.78 2.86
CA SER A 42 11.28 3.63 3.04
C SER A 42 11.76 2.18 2.85
N GLN A 43 10.86 1.22 2.98
CA GLN A 43 11.10 -0.22 2.87
C GLN A 43 10.70 -0.81 1.50
N PHE A 44 10.11 0.01 0.61
CA PHE A 44 9.75 -0.42 -0.73
C PHE A 44 10.97 -0.56 -1.64
N ALA A 45 11.13 -1.74 -2.26
CA ALA A 45 12.33 -2.10 -3.01
C ALA A 45 12.03 -2.72 -4.40
N ASP A 46 10.80 -2.63 -4.89
CA ASP A 46 10.44 -3.06 -6.23
C ASP A 46 10.44 -1.87 -7.22
N GLN A 47 10.29 -2.15 -8.50
CA GLN A 47 10.24 -1.12 -9.52
C GLN A 47 8.87 -0.43 -9.49
N PRO A 48 8.80 0.91 -9.44
CA PRO A 48 7.53 1.63 -9.40
C PRO A 48 6.65 1.35 -10.63
N GLU A 49 7.27 1.00 -11.76
CA GLU A 49 6.60 0.70 -13.04
C GLU A 49 5.90 -0.66 -13.06
N ARG A 50 6.21 -1.55 -12.10
CA ARG A 50 5.63 -2.90 -12.02
C ARG A 50 4.24 -2.94 -11.40
N SER A 51 3.75 -1.81 -10.88
CA SER A 51 2.37 -1.69 -10.44
C SER A 51 1.42 -1.87 -11.62
N ASN A 52 0.27 -2.48 -11.37
CA ASN A 52 -0.87 -2.48 -12.26
C ASN A 52 -2.15 -2.28 -11.45
N GLU A 53 -3.28 -2.05 -12.12
CA GLU A 53 -4.55 -1.77 -11.46
C GLU A 53 -4.96 -2.89 -10.48
N LYS A 54 -4.69 -4.17 -10.81
CA LYS A 54 -5.01 -5.31 -9.92
C LYS A 54 -4.17 -5.33 -8.65
N ILE A 55 -2.88 -4.98 -8.75
CA ILE A 55 -1.98 -4.87 -7.60
C ILE A 55 -2.45 -3.72 -6.69
N LEU A 56 -2.73 -2.56 -7.28
CA LEU A 56 -3.18 -1.39 -6.52
C LEU A 56 -4.55 -1.63 -5.88
N GLU A 57 -5.46 -2.30 -6.58
CA GLU A 57 -6.74 -2.77 -6.03
C GLU A 57 -6.52 -3.74 -4.86
N ALA A 58 -5.63 -4.72 -4.99
CA ALA A 58 -5.34 -5.66 -3.91
C ALA A 58 -4.74 -4.98 -2.67
N ILE A 59 -3.84 -4.01 -2.85
CA ILE A 59 -3.29 -3.19 -1.75
C ILE A 59 -4.39 -2.35 -1.10
N GLN A 60 -5.25 -1.70 -1.91
CA GLN A 60 -6.36 -0.91 -1.41
C GLN A 60 -7.34 -1.77 -0.59
N MET A 61 -7.69 -2.95 -1.10
CA MET A 61 -8.56 -3.90 -0.40
C MET A 61 -7.95 -4.35 0.93
N ALA A 62 -6.67 -4.75 0.93
CA ALA A 62 -5.98 -5.11 2.15
C ALA A 62 -5.95 -3.94 3.15
N TRP A 63 -5.71 -2.71 2.68
CA TRP A 63 -5.73 -1.53 3.54
C TRP A 63 -7.12 -1.23 4.10
N ILE A 64 -8.18 -1.39 3.30
CA ILE A 64 -9.56 -1.27 3.80
C ILE A 64 -9.83 -2.29 4.90
N GLU A 65 -9.43 -3.54 4.71
CA GLU A 65 -9.62 -4.62 5.69
C GLU A 65 -8.87 -4.29 7.00
N GLU A 66 -7.59 -3.92 6.92
CA GLU A 66 -6.80 -3.57 8.11
C GLU A 66 -7.33 -2.31 8.81
N ALA A 67 -7.79 -1.31 8.05
CA ALA A 67 -8.38 -0.09 8.61
C ALA A 67 -9.73 -0.32 9.31
N ASP A 68 -10.48 -1.36 8.91
CA ASP A 68 -11.75 -1.74 9.56
C ASP A 68 -11.51 -2.53 10.86
N LEU A 69 -10.34 -3.17 10.99
CA LEU A 69 -9.93 -3.94 12.16
C LEU A 69 -9.25 -3.09 13.26
N ALA A 70 -8.71 -1.92 12.91
CA ALA A 70 -7.96 -1.02 13.80
C ALA A 70 -8.85 -0.07 14.62
#